data_AF-A0A3D0C2R0-F1
#
_entry.id   AF-A0A3D0C2R0-F1
#
_cell.length_a   1.000
_cell.length_b   1.000
_cell.length_c   1.000
_cell.angle_alpha   90.00
_cell.angle_beta   90.00
_cell.angle_gamma   90.00
#
_symmetry.space_group_name_H-M   'P 1'
#
loop_
_entity.id
_entity.type
_entity.pdbx_description
1 polymer ?
#
loop_
_entity_poly.entity_id
_entity_poly.type
_entity_poly.pdbx_seq_one_letter_code
_entity_poly.pdbx_strand_id
1 'polypeptide(L)'
;MDIEWIDFILMPFNSSSDQSFIMNKVHLVPVNNIGVVFKDSRHFVISKIHPKGQEALIAINKGLKILRSRGAIVKAYQQAGFFVDRNKVMIINP
;
A
#
# COMPACT_ATOMS: atom_id res chain seq x y z
N MET A 1 0.58 -9.00 -24.77
CA MET A 1 1.01 -7.62 -25.00
C MET A 1 1.96 -7.31 -23.86
N ASP A 2 3.25 -7.43 -24.14
CA ASP A 2 4.28 -7.11 -23.14
C ASP A 2 4.30 -5.58 -23.00
N ILE A 3 4.73 -5.07 -21.85
CA ILE A 3 4.63 -3.65 -21.48
C ILE A 3 5.62 -2.85 -22.33
N GLU A 4 5.23 -2.39 -23.51
CA GLU A 4 6.19 -1.92 -24.52
C GLU A 4 6.65 -0.46 -24.34
N TRP A 5 5.89 0.40 -23.66
CA TRP A 5 6.18 1.85 -23.56
C TRP A 5 5.85 2.45 -22.18
N ILE A 6 6.47 1.95 -21.12
CA ILE A 6 6.38 2.58 -19.78
C ILE A 6 7.78 2.99 -19.35
N ASP A 7 8.04 4.30 -19.25
CA ASP A 7 9.29 4.85 -18.71
C ASP A 7 9.40 4.62 -17.19
N PHE A 8 8.28 4.76 -16.48
CA PHE A 8 8.15 4.43 -15.06
C PHE A 8 6.70 4.16 -14.68
N ILE A 9 6.51 3.42 -13.59
CA ILE A 9 5.21 3.19 -12.97
C ILE A 9 5.27 3.56 -11.49
N LEU A 10 4.17 4.08 -10.96
CA LEU A 10 4.01 4.24 -9.52
C LEU A 10 3.56 2.91 -8.93
N MET A 11 4.44 2.28 -8.18
CA MET A 11 4.22 0.98 -7.54
C MET A 11 4.72 1.05 -6.09
N PRO A 12 4.08 0.36 -5.13
CA PRO A 12 4.63 0.24 -3.78
C PRO A 12 5.97 -0.51 -3.80
N PHE A 13 6.81 -0.23 -2.81
CA PHE A 13 8.00 -1.04 -2.56
C PHE A 13 7.60 -2.47 -2.21
N ASN A 14 8.20 -3.44 -2.88
CA ASN A 14 7.91 -4.86 -2.64
C ASN A 14 8.76 -5.39 -1.47
N SER A 15 8.34 -6.54 -0.93
CA SER A 15 9.01 -7.20 0.19
C SER A 15 10.28 -7.96 -0.20
N SER A 16 10.66 -7.99 -1.48
CA SER A 16 11.94 -8.56 -1.91
C SER A 16 13.10 -7.74 -1.35
N SER A 17 14.27 -8.35 -1.24
CA SER A 17 15.47 -7.68 -0.68
C SER A 17 15.89 -6.43 -1.46
N ASP A 18 15.61 -6.40 -2.76
CA ASP A 18 15.87 -5.28 -3.68
C ASP A 18 14.61 -4.45 -3.98
N GLN A 19 13.48 -4.77 -3.33
CA GLN A 19 12.16 -4.15 -3.52
C GLN A 19 11.59 -4.23 -4.95
N SER A 20 12.19 -5.07 -5.81
CA SER A 20 11.77 -5.28 -7.18
C SER A 20 10.50 -6.13 -7.33
N PHE A 21 9.93 -6.11 -8.53
CA PHE A 21 8.78 -6.93 -8.91
C PHE A 21 8.98 -7.50 -10.31
N ILE A 22 8.63 -8.77 -10.49
CA ILE A 22 8.64 -9.40 -11.82
C ILE A 22 7.20 -9.46 -12.32
N MET A 23 6.92 -8.73 -13.39
CA MET A 23 5.64 -8.76 -14.10
C MET A 23 5.83 -9.39 -15.47
N ASN A 24 5.40 -10.63 -15.65
CA ASN A 24 5.66 -11.43 -16.85
C ASN A 24 7.17 -11.50 -17.17
N LYS A 25 7.60 -10.83 -18.25
CA LYS A 25 9.00 -10.76 -18.69
C LYS A 25 9.74 -9.50 -18.24
N VAL A 26 9.08 -8.61 -17.49
CA VAL A 26 9.63 -7.31 -17.08
C VAL A 26 10.04 -7.35 -15.62
N HIS A 27 11.30 -7.03 -15.35
CA HIS A 27 11.83 -6.84 -13.99
C HIS A 27 11.81 -5.36 -13.65
N LEU A 28 10.88 -4.97 -12.79
CA LEU A 28 10.72 -3.59 -12.33
C LEU A 28 11.58 -3.38 -11.09
N VAL A 29 12.55 -2.47 -11.17
CA VAL A 29 13.40 -2.07 -10.05
C VAL A 29 13.05 -0.65 -9.60
N PRO A 30 13.05 -0.35 -8.30
CA PRO A 30 12.82 1.01 -7.82
C PRO A 30 13.93 1.96 -8.30
N VAL A 31 13.57 3.22 -8.54
CA VAL A 31 14.57 4.28 -8.67
C VAL A 31 15.19 4.51 -7.28
N ASN A 32 16.51 4.36 -7.19
CA ASN A 32 17.22 4.42 -5.91
C ASN A 32 16.94 5.72 -5.15
N ASN A 33 16.62 5.59 -3.86
CA ASN A 33 16.42 6.70 -2.93
C ASN A 33 15.30 7.70 -3.32
N ILE A 34 14.40 7.34 -4.23
CA ILE A 34 13.27 8.18 -4.65
C ILE A 34 11.95 7.55 -4.20
N GLY A 35 11.04 8.37 -3.69
CA GLY A 35 9.71 7.95 -3.29
C GLY A 35 8.63 8.97 -3.63
N VAL A 36 7.43 8.48 -3.89
CA VAL A 36 6.23 9.30 -4.08
C VAL A 36 5.25 8.97 -2.95
N VAL A 37 4.76 9.99 -2.25
CA VAL A 37 3.79 9.85 -1.17
C VAL A 37 2.38 10.15 -1.66
N PHE A 38 1.48 9.20 -1.47
CA PHE A 38 0.05 9.42 -1.68
C PHE A 38 -0.58 9.83 -0.35
N LYS A 39 -1.00 11.09 -0.22
CA LYS A 39 -1.68 11.63 0.97
C LYS A 39 -3.17 11.28 0.96
N ASP A 40 -3.48 9.98 0.98
CA ASP A 40 -4.85 9.48 0.97
C ASP A 40 -5.04 8.33 1.97
N SER A 41 -6.28 7.97 2.23
CA SER A 41 -6.68 6.90 3.12
C SER A 41 -7.28 5.72 2.35
N ARG A 42 -6.98 4.50 2.83
CA ARG A 42 -7.64 3.28 2.35
C ARG A 42 -8.89 3.00 3.16
N HIS A 43 -9.99 2.73 2.46
CA HIS A 43 -11.29 2.41 3.05
C HIS A 43 -11.80 1.08 2.51
N PHE A 44 -12.55 0.35 3.35
CA PHE A 44 -13.34 -0.79 2.89
C PHE A 44 -14.61 -0.27 2.24
N VAL A 45 -14.87 -0.69 1.01
CA VAL A 45 -16.11 -0.37 0.30
C VAL A 45 -17.22 -1.27 0.83
N ILE A 46 -18.34 -0.68 1.25
CA ILE A 46 -19.47 -1.40 1.82
C ILE A 46 -20.74 -0.97 1.11
N SER A 47 -21.54 -1.94 0.69
CA SER A 47 -22.81 -1.68 -0.03
C SER A 47 -23.80 -0.94 0.87
N LYS A 48 -24.36 0.15 0.36
CA LYS A 48 -25.40 0.94 1.05
C LYS A 48 -26.80 0.30 0.97
N ILE A 49 -27.06 -0.50 -0.07
CA ILE A 49 -28.39 -1.10 -0.33
C ILE A 49 -28.52 -2.51 0.25
N HIS A 50 -27.41 -3.12 0.64
CA HIS A 50 -27.45 -4.44 1.25
C HIS A 50 -28.16 -4.35 2.61
N PRO A 51 -29.08 -5.26 2.96
CA PRO A 51 -29.84 -5.19 4.22
C PRO A 51 -28.97 -5.07 5.48
N LYS A 52 -27.76 -5.65 5.45
CA LYS A 52 -26.77 -5.59 6.54
C LYS A 52 -25.62 -4.60 6.32
N GLY A 53 -25.71 -3.73 5.31
CA GLY A 53 -24.64 -2.81 4.95
C GLY A 53 -24.24 -1.88 6.10
N GLN A 54 -25.23 -1.33 6.81
CA GLN A 54 -25.00 -0.47 7.97
C GLN A 54 -24.33 -1.21 9.13
N GLU A 55 -24.80 -2.42 9.44
CA GLU A 55 -24.19 -3.27 10.49
C GLU A 55 -22.72 -3.59 10.17
N ALA A 56 -22.43 -3.96 8.91
CA ALA A 56 -21.08 -4.24 8.45
C ALA A 56 -20.17 -3.01 8.55
N LEU A 57 -20.67 -1.82 8.18
CA LEU A 57 -19.93 -0.55 8.30
C LEU A 57 -19.57 -0.24 9.75
N ILE A 58 -20.51 -0.41 10.67
CA ILE A 58 -20.28 -0.17 12.11
C ILE A 58 -19.25 -1.17 12.64
N ALA A 59 -19.41 -2.47 12.33
CA ALA A 59 -18.53 -3.52 12.80
C ALA A 59 -17.09 -3.35 12.29
N ILE A 60 -16.91 -3.08 10.99
CA ILE A 60 -15.60 -2.85 10.38
C ILE A 60 -14.91 -1.64 11.01
N ASN A 61 -15.59 -0.50 11.15
CA ASN A 61 -14.99 0.68 11.75
C ASN A 61 -14.59 0.47 13.21
N LYS A 62 -15.42 -0.24 13.99
CA LYS A 62 -15.08 -0.64 15.37
C LYS A 62 -13.82 -1.52 15.39
N GLY A 63 -13.76 -2.54 14.55
CA GLY A 63 -12.60 -3.43 14.43
C GLY A 63 -11.33 -2.67 14.06
N LEU A 64 -11.39 -1.79 13.05
CA LEU A 64 -10.26 -0.98 12.63
C LEU A 64 -9.76 -0.05 13.73
N LYS A 65 -10.65 0.55 14.52
CA LYS A 65 -10.26 1.38 15.67
C LYS A 65 -9.46 0.56 16.70
N ILE A 66 -9.92 -0.65 17.01
CA ILE A 66 -9.23 -1.56 17.94
C ILE A 66 -7.88 -2.01 17.39
N LEU A 67 -7.80 -2.36 16.11
CA LEU A 67 -6.55 -2.77 15.48
C LEU A 67 -5.52 -1.62 15.43
N ARG A 68 -5.98 -0.38 15.20
CA ARG A 68 -5.13 0.81 15.25
C ARG A 68 -4.60 1.06 16.66
N SER A 69 -5.47 1.02 17.69
CA SER A 69 -5.02 1.27 19.07
C SER A 69 -4.03 0.24 19.58
N ARG A 70 -4.10 -1.00 19.06
CA ARG A 70 -3.14 -2.07 19.37
C ARG A 70 -1.86 -2.05 18.53
N GLY A 71 -1.74 -1.12 17.57
CA GLY A 71 -0.62 -1.09 16.62
C GLY A 71 -0.57 -2.28 15.65
N ALA A 72 -1.62 -3.11 15.59
CA ALA A 72 -1.63 -4.35 14.82
C ALA A 72 -1.50 -4.09 13.30
N ILE A 73 -2.12 -3.01 12.81
CA ILE A 73 -2.03 -2.62 11.40
C ILE A 73 -0.61 -2.21 11.03
N VAL A 74 0.04 -1.40 11.86
CA VAL A 74 1.43 -0.96 11.63
C VAL A 74 2.37 -2.17 11.61
N LYS A 75 2.22 -3.07 12.58
CA LYS A 75 2.99 -4.31 12.65
C LYS A 75 2.81 -5.17 11.39
N ALA A 76 1.59 -5.33 10.90
CA ALA A 76 1.32 -6.10 9.70
C ALA A 76 2.01 -5.51 8.45
N TYR A 77 1.97 -4.18 8.27
CA TYR A 77 2.68 -3.52 7.17
C TYR A 77 4.20 -3.65 7.27
N GLN A 78 4.76 -3.57 8.48
CA GLN A 78 6.19 -3.80 8.72
C GLN A 78 6.60 -5.22 8.34
N GLN A 79 5.84 -6.22 8.80
CA GLN A 79 6.10 -7.63 8.50
C GLN A 79 5.94 -7.96 7.02
N ALA A 80 5.03 -7.27 6.32
CA ALA A 80 4.86 -7.38 4.88
C ALA A 80 5.92 -6.62 4.07
N GLY A 81 6.92 -5.98 4.71
CA GLY A 81 7.96 -5.21 4.03
C GLY A 81 7.47 -3.93 3.33
N PHE A 82 6.28 -3.44 3.67
CA PHE A 82 5.65 -2.32 2.98
C PHE A 82 6.24 -0.96 3.38
N PHE A 83 6.67 -0.80 4.63
CA PHE A 83 7.27 0.46 5.07
C PHE A 83 8.75 0.53 4.73
N VAL A 84 9.16 1.69 4.19
CA VAL A 84 10.55 2.02 3.91
C VAL A 84 11.12 2.99 4.93
N ASP A 85 12.43 2.98 5.07
CA ASP A 85 13.17 3.95 5.88
C ASP A 85 13.12 5.33 5.21
N ARG A 86 12.33 6.24 5.78
CA ARG A 86 12.14 7.60 5.26
C ARG A 86 13.41 8.45 5.31
N ASN A 87 14.43 8.07 6.08
CA ASN A 87 15.71 8.78 6.09
C ASN A 87 16.58 8.46 4.86
N LYS A 88 16.25 7.36 4.15
CA LYS A 88 16.98 6.91 2.96
C LYS A 88 16.24 7.23 1.65
N VAL A 89 15.06 7.82 1.73
CA VAL A 89 14.19 8.07 0.57
C VAL A 89 13.82 9.54 0.50
N MET A 90 14.18 10.20 -0.60
CA MET A 90 13.75 11.55 -0.95
C MET A 90 12.34 11.51 -1.53
N ILE A 91 11.41 12.23 -0.88
CA ILE A 91 10.04 12.37 -1.37
C ILE A 91 9.96 13.51 -2.38
N ILE A 92 9.52 13.21 -3.60
CA ILE A 92 9.52 14.17 -4.72
C ILE A 92 8.18 14.90 -4.94
N ASN A 93 7.13 14.58 -4.17
CA ASN A 93 5.81 15.22 -4.26
C ASN A 93 5.30 15.70 -2.88
N PRO A 94 5.89 16.78 -2.34
CA PRO A 94 5.53 17.30 -1.02
C PRO A 94 4.10 17.84 -0.92
#